data_AF-A0A5B8MWS9-F1
#
_entry.id   AF-A0A5B8MWS9-F1
#
_cell.length_a   1.000
_cell.length_b   1.000
_cell.length_c   1.000
_cell.angle_alpha   90.00
_cell.angle_beta   90.00
_cell.angle_gamma   90.00
#
_symmetry.space_group_name_H-M   'P 1'
#
loop_
_entity.id
_entity.type
_entity.pdbx_description
1 polymer ?
#
loop_
_entity_poly.entity_id
_entity_poly.type
_entity_poly.pdbx_seq_one_letter_code
_entity_poly.pdbx_strand_id
1 'polypeptide(L)'
;MYLAAFQGSKKAMEWLVSQGIPLKIKGKYSGSDNNEVVAVVGAAAGGHIEILEWLKSEGCKFNEETCSCAAEGGHLDVLQWARSQDPPCDWDERTCYCAARGGHLEILKWARSQDPPCPWDPEDCVRVAKSYND
;
A
#
# COMPACT_ATOMS: atom_id res chain seq x y z
N MET A 1 -6.78 -2.67 -14.15
CA MET A 1 -5.58 -1.96 -13.65
C MET A 1 -5.14 -2.52 -12.30
N TYR A 2 -5.97 -2.43 -11.25
CA TYR A 2 -5.66 -2.99 -9.92
C TYR A 2 -5.13 -4.43 -9.97
N LEU A 3 -5.90 -5.37 -10.52
CA LEU A 3 -5.51 -6.79 -10.55
C LEU A 3 -4.19 -7.04 -11.32
N ALA A 4 -3.95 -6.29 -12.40
CA ALA A 4 -2.72 -6.42 -13.18
C ALA A 4 -1.51 -5.94 -12.36
N ALA A 5 -1.68 -4.86 -11.59
CA ALA A 5 -0.67 -4.35 -10.68
C ALA A 5 -0.45 -5.28 -9.47
N PHE A 6 -1.52 -5.81 -8.89
CA PHE A 6 -1.49 -6.78 -7.79
C PHE A 6 -0.81 -8.10 -8.16
N GLN A 7 -0.90 -8.52 -9.42
CA GLN A 7 -0.21 -9.69 -9.93
C GLN A 7 1.22 -9.41 -10.43
N GLY A 8 1.69 -8.17 -10.38
CA GLY A 8 3.04 -7.85 -10.83
C GLY A 8 3.22 -7.78 -12.35
N SER A 9 2.13 -7.69 -13.11
CA SER A 9 2.19 -7.75 -14.58
C SER A 9 2.25 -6.35 -15.22
N LYS A 10 3.45 -5.78 -15.31
CA LYS A 10 3.70 -4.52 -16.03
C LYS A 10 3.19 -4.59 -17.49
N LYS A 11 3.43 -5.72 -18.18
CA LYS A 11 2.97 -5.93 -19.56
C LYS A 11 1.45 -5.85 -19.69
N ALA A 12 0.70 -6.42 -18.74
CA ALA A 12 -0.75 -6.31 -18.75
C ALA A 12 -1.21 -4.87 -18.50
N MET A 13 -0.50 -4.12 -17.64
CA MET A 13 -0.80 -2.70 -17.42
C MET A 13 -0.53 -1.86 -18.68
N GLU A 14 0.62 -2.02 -19.33
CA GLU A 14 0.95 -1.37 -20.61
C GLU A 14 -0.09 -1.70 -21.69
N TRP A 15 -0.51 -2.97 -21.76
CA TRP A 15 -1.56 -3.39 -22.67
C TRP A 15 -2.88 -2.67 -22.37
N LEU A 16 -3.33 -2.61 -21.10
CA LEU A 16 -4.54 -1.88 -20.73
C LEU A 16 -4.45 -0.38 -21.10
N VAL A 17 -3.29 0.25 -20.88
CA VAL A 17 -3.03 1.64 -21.29
C VAL A 17 -3.15 1.80 -22.81
N SER A 18 -2.65 0.84 -23.59
CA SER A 18 -2.81 0.84 -25.05
C SER A 18 -4.27 0.73 -25.52
N GLN A 19 -5.15 0.13 -24.70
CA GLN A 19 -6.59 0.05 -24.97
C GLN A 19 -7.33 1.34 -24.57
N GLY A 20 -6.62 2.38 -24.15
CA GLY A 20 -7.19 3.65 -23.72
C GLY A 20 -7.64 3.69 -22.25
N ILE A 21 -7.29 2.67 -21.46
CA ILE A 21 -7.58 2.67 -20.02
C ILE A 21 -6.52 3.53 -19.32
N PRO A 22 -6.89 4.64 -18.65
CA PRO A 22 -5.91 5.51 -18.03
C PRO A 22 -5.17 4.81 -16.89
N LEU A 23 -3.92 5.20 -16.64
CA LEU A 23 -3.14 4.71 -15.50
C LEU A 23 -3.64 5.29 -14.18
N LYS A 24 -3.95 6.59 -14.18
CA LYS A 24 -4.43 7.36 -13.02
C LYS A 24 -5.94 7.21 -12.87
N ILE A 25 -6.38 6.01 -12.49
CA ILE A 25 -7.78 5.71 -12.20
C ILE A 25 -8.04 5.97 -10.72
N LYS A 26 -8.99 6.87 -10.43
CA LYS A 26 -9.47 7.16 -9.08
C LYS A 26 -10.17 5.94 -8.48
N GLY A 27 -9.81 5.62 -7.22
CA GLY A 27 -10.52 4.64 -6.41
C GLY A 27 -11.97 5.09 -6.13
N LYS A 28 -12.87 4.13 -5.88
CA LYS A 28 -14.27 4.41 -5.51
C LYS A 28 -14.50 4.43 -3.99
N TYR A 29 -13.47 4.18 -3.18
CA TYR A 29 -13.63 3.77 -1.79
C TYR A 29 -13.32 4.83 -0.74
N SER A 30 -12.95 6.05 -1.12
CA SER A 30 -12.84 7.14 -0.16
C SER A 30 -13.46 8.42 -0.73
N GLY A 31 -14.23 9.12 0.10
CA GLY A 31 -14.74 10.47 -0.18
C GLY A 31 -13.65 11.55 -0.07
N SER A 32 -12.39 11.20 -0.37
CA SER A 32 -11.25 12.10 -0.28
C SER A 32 -10.79 12.47 -1.69
N ASP A 33 -10.58 13.76 -1.93
CA ASP A 33 -10.21 14.33 -3.23
C ASP A 33 -8.77 13.98 -3.68
N ASN A 34 -8.15 13.00 -3.02
CA ASN A 34 -6.71 12.78 -2.97
C ASN A 34 -6.24 11.80 -4.04
N ASN A 35 -6.42 12.11 -5.32
CA ASN A 35 -5.67 11.56 -6.47
C ASN A 35 -5.24 10.06 -6.36
N GLU A 36 -6.14 9.21 -5.88
CA GLU A 36 -5.90 7.79 -5.63
C GLU A 36 -5.62 7.06 -6.93
N VAL A 37 -4.62 6.18 -6.95
CA VAL A 37 -4.31 5.38 -8.13
C VAL A 37 -4.46 3.91 -7.77
N VAL A 38 -5.54 3.27 -8.23
CA VAL A 38 -5.80 1.83 -7.99
C VAL A 38 -4.65 0.92 -8.46
N ALA A 39 -3.80 1.38 -9.38
CA ALA A 39 -2.59 0.68 -9.77
C ALA A 39 -1.55 0.63 -8.64
N VAL A 40 -1.36 1.76 -7.94
CA VAL A 40 -0.39 1.89 -6.84
C VAL A 40 -0.80 0.98 -5.68
N VAL A 41 -2.07 1.06 -5.28
CA VAL A 41 -2.62 0.24 -4.19
C VAL A 41 -2.50 -1.25 -4.50
N GLY A 42 -2.81 -1.64 -5.75
CA GLY A 42 -2.64 -3.03 -6.20
C GLY A 42 -1.18 -3.48 -6.14
N ALA A 43 -0.24 -2.69 -6.68
CA ALA A 43 1.18 -3.02 -6.66
C ALA A 43 1.75 -3.11 -5.24
N ALA A 44 1.32 -2.22 -4.34
CA ALA A 44 1.72 -2.24 -2.93
C ALA A 44 1.20 -3.47 -2.20
N ALA A 45 -0.08 -3.80 -2.38
CA ALA A 45 -0.70 -5.00 -1.82
C ALA A 45 -0.10 -6.32 -2.37
N GLY A 46 0.49 -6.29 -3.56
CA GLY A 46 1.16 -7.44 -4.18
C GLY A 46 2.68 -7.49 -3.98
N GLY A 47 3.29 -6.48 -3.35
CA GLY A 47 4.73 -6.48 -3.08
C GLY A 47 5.62 -6.07 -4.25
N HIS A 48 5.08 -5.38 -5.26
CA HIS A 48 5.78 -5.17 -6.53
C HIS A 48 6.48 -3.80 -6.63
N ILE A 49 7.67 -3.70 -6.04
CA ILE A 49 8.50 -2.47 -6.05
C ILE A 49 8.78 -1.96 -7.47
N GLU A 50 9.11 -2.84 -8.42
CA GLU A 50 9.40 -2.44 -9.82
C GLU A 50 8.21 -1.70 -10.47
N ILE A 51 6.98 -2.14 -10.17
CA ILE A 51 5.78 -1.47 -10.66
C ILE A 51 5.58 -0.14 -9.94
N LEU A 52 5.83 -0.08 -8.63
CA LEU A 52 5.73 1.17 -7.87
C LEU A 52 6.74 2.22 -8.37
N GLU A 53 7.97 1.81 -8.69
CA GLU A 53 8.98 2.68 -9.31
C GLU A 53 8.52 3.21 -10.67
N TRP A 54 7.98 2.33 -11.50
CA TRP A 54 7.42 2.74 -12.79
C TRP A 54 6.25 3.72 -12.60
N LEU A 55 5.30 3.42 -11.70
CA LEU A 55 4.18 4.31 -11.39
C LEU A 55 4.64 5.67 -10.85
N LYS A 56 5.73 5.71 -10.07
CA LYS A 56 6.36 6.96 -9.62
C LYS A 56 6.85 7.79 -10.80
N SER A 57 7.52 7.15 -11.77
CA SER A 57 8.02 7.84 -12.98
C SER A 57 6.90 8.43 -13.86
N GLU A 58 5.72 7.82 -13.85
CA GLU A 58 4.50 8.32 -14.51
C GLU A 58 3.80 9.45 -13.71
N GLY A 59 4.38 9.85 -12.57
CA GLY A 59 3.85 10.87 -11.68
C GLY A 59 2.61 10.45 -10.92
N CYS A 60 2.49 9.16 -10.58
CA CYS A 60 1.51 8.70 -9.58
C CYS A 60 2.00 9.09 -8.19
N LYS A 61 1.07 9.50 -7.31
CA LYS A 61 1.38 9.84 -5.93
C LYS A 61 1.16 8.62 -5.03
N PHE A 62 1.97 8.53 -3.99
CA PHE A 62 1.81 7.57 -2.90
C PHE A 62 1.18 8.29 -1.70
N ASN A 63 0.38 7.56 -0.93
CA ASN A 63 -0.37 8.05 0.22
C ASN A 63 -0.44 6.96 1.30
N GLU A 64 -1.11 7.26 2.41
CA GLU A 64 -1.27 6.36 3.56
C GLU A 64 -1.89 5.01 3.17
N GLU A 65 -2.74 4.98 2.14
CA GLU A 65 -3.34 3.75 1.62
C GLU A 65 -2.31 2.84 0.93
N THR A 66 -1.28 3.42 0.32
CA THR A 66 -0.15 2.65 -0.23
C THR A 66 0.55 1.87 0.88
N CYS A 67 0.79 2.52 2.02
CA CYS A 67 1.39 1.90 3.19
C CYS A 67 0.45 0.86 3.81
N SER A 68 -0.83 1.17 4.01
CA SER A 68 -1.76 0.24 4.64
C SER A 68 -2.01 -1.03 3.82
N CYS A 69 -2.03 -0.94 2.49
CA CYS A 69 -2.14 -2.10 1.62
C CYS A 69 -0.86 -2.93 1.55
N ALA A 70 0.33 -2.31 1.53
CA ALA A 70 1.58 -3.06 1.67
C ALA A 70 1.66 -3.78 3.02
N ALA A 71 1.19 -3.13 4.09
CA ALA A 71 1.11 -3.70 5.42
C ALA A 71 0.15 -4.88 5.51
N GLU A 72 -1.03 -4.79 4.87
CA GLU A 72 -1.99 -5.89 4.78
C GLU A 72 -1.46 -7.09 3.99
N GLY A 73 -0.70 -6.85 2.91
CA GLY A 73 -0.10 -7.92 2.10
C GLY A 73 1.15 -8.56 2.73
N GLY A 74 1.67 -7.99 3.82
CA GLY A 74 2.87 -8.51 4.48
C GLY A 74 4.18 -8.09 3.81
N HIS A 75 4.16 -7.02 3.02
CA HIS A 75 5.30 -6.54 2.23
C HIS A 75 6.11 -5.47 2.95
N LEU A 76 6.96 -5.91 3.90
CA LEU A 76 7.84 -5.04 4.67
C LEU A 76 8.86 -4.29 3.79
N ASP A 77 9.36 -4.94 2.75
CA ASP A 77 10.25 -4.38 1.75
C ASP A 77 9.63 -3.19 1.00
N VAL A 78 8.36 -3.31 0.61
CA VAL A 78 7.60 -2.20 0.00
C VAL A 78 7.44 -1.04 0.98
N LEU A 79 7.13 -1.31 2.25
CA LEU A 79 7.02 -0.26 3.27
C LEU A 79 8.33 0.48 3.49
N GLN A 80 9.44 -0.26 3.58
CA GLN A 80 10.78 0.30 3.70
C GLN A 80 11.12 1.17 2.49
N TRP A 81 10.86 0.67 1.28
CA TRP A 81 11.05 1.41 0.04
C TRP A 81 10.19 2.67 0.00
N ALA A 82 8.91 2.61 0.37
CA ALA A 82 7.99 3.74 0.35
C ALA A 82 8.41 4.84 1.33
N ARG A 83 8.93 4.45 2.51
CA ARG A 83 9.46 5.37 3.52
C ARG A 83 10.85 5.93 3.19
N SER A 84 11.62 5.28 2.33
CA SER A 84 12.92 5.78 1.87
C SER A 84 12.81 6.79 0.73
N GLN A 85 11.60 7.08 0.22
CA GLN A 85 11.39 8.06 -0.84
C GLN A 85 11.51 9.51 -0.32
N ASP A 86 11.72 10.45 -1.25
CA ASP A 86 11.66 11.89 -0.98
C ASP A 86 10.54 12.55 -1.83
N PRO A 87 9.47 13.09 -1.21
CA PRO A 87 9.15 13.00 0.22
C PRO A 87 8.79 11.56 0.64
N PRO A 88 8.98 11.18 1.92
CA PRO A 88 8.56 9.88 2.44
C PRO A 88 7.07 9.67 2.26
N CYS A 89 6.64 8.45 1.95
CA CYS A 89 5.22 8.14 1.93
C CYS A 89 4.63 8.31 3.35
N ASP A 90 3.49 9.00 3.41
CA ASP A 90 2.73 9.14 4.64
C ASP A 90 2.14 7.79 5.05
N TRP A 91 1.87 7.65 6.35
CA TRP A 91 1.19 6.50 6.94
C TRP A 91 0.25 6.97 8.06
N ASP A 92 -0.72 6.15 8.39
CA ASP A 92 -1.64 6.38 9.49
C ASP A 92 -1.86 5.08 10.30
N GLU A 93 -2.72 5.15 11.31
CA GLU A 93 -3.11 4.02 12.16
C GLU A 93 -3.64 2.81 11.38
N ARG A 94 -4.17 3.01 10.16
CA ARG A 94 -4.62 1.92 9.30
C ARG A 94 -3.46 1.04 8.86
N THR A 95 -2.24 1.57 8.80
CA THR A 95 -1.04 0.78 8.47
C THR A 95 -0.80 -0.32 9.50
N CYS A 96 -0.81 0.03 10.79
CA CYS A 96 -0.68 -0.94 11.88
C CYS A 96 -1.91 -1.85 11.98
N TYR A 97 -3.12 -1.30 11.84
CA TYR A 97 -4.35 -2.09 11.82
C TYR A 97 -4.32 -3.17 10.72
N CYS A 98 -3.93 -2.80 9.50
CA CYS A 98 -3.83 -3.73 8.37
C CYS A 98 -2.74 -4.79 8.57
N ALA A 99 -1.56 -4.40 9.10
CA ALA A 99 -0.53 -5.38 9.45
C ALA A 99 -1.03 -6.37 10.51
N ALA A 100 -1.76 -5.90 11.53
CA ALA A 100 -2.35 -6.75 12.56
C ALA A 100 -3.45 -7.66 11.98
N ARG A 101 -4.30 -7.14 11.09
CA ARG A 101 -5.34 -7.90 10.37
C ARG A 101 -4.74 -9.00 9.50
N GLY A 102 -3.61 -8.76 8.84
CA GLY A 102 -2.88 -9.76 8.06
C GLY A 102 -1.98 -10.68 8.89
N GLY A 103 -1.88 -10.47 10.21
CA GLY A 103 -1.01 -11.26 11.09
C GLY A 103 0.49 -10.99 10.91
N HIS A 104 0.87 -9.86 10.32
CA HIS A 104 2.25 -9.53 9.96
C HIS A 104 3.01 -8.85 11.10
N LEU A 105 3.40 -9.64 12.11
CA LEU A 105 4.09 -9.15 13.32
C LEU A 105 5.39 -8.39 13.03
N GLU A 106 6.17 -8.81 12.03
CA GLU A 106 7.44 -8.14 11.70
C GLU A 106 7.22 -6.72 11.16
N ILE A 107 6.11 -6.48 10.46
CA ILE A 107 5.73 -5.14 10.01
C ILE A 107 5.35 -4.26 11.20
N LEU A 108 4.61 -4.79 12.17
CA LEU A 108 4.26 -4.05 13.39
C LEU A 108 5.52 -3.66 14.17
N LYS A 109 6.45 -4.60 14.40
CA LYS A 109 7.72 -4.31 15.08
C LYS A 109 8.51 -3.22 14.36
N TRP A 110 8.63 -3.34 13.04
CA TRP A 110 9.32 -2.35 12.22
C TRP A 110 8.64 -0.99 12.28
N ALA A 111 7.32 -0.90 12.08
CA ALA A 111 6.58 0.36 12.11
C ALA A 111 6.68 1.07 13.47
N ARG A 112 6.78 0.29 14.57
CA ARG A 112 7.01 0.79 15.93
C ARG A 112 8.45 1.26 16.18
N SER A 113 9.44 0.82 15.39
CA SER A 113 10.84 1.21 15.54
C SER A 113 11.22 2.47 14.76
N GLN A 114 10.27 3.09 14.06
CA GLN A 114 10.49 4.26 13.20
C GLN A 114 10.38 5.56 14.01
N ASP A 115 10.92 6.67 13.49
CA ASP A 115 10.86 8.00 14.10
C ASP A 115 10.35 9.05 13.10
N PRO A 116 9.14 9.62 13.30
CA PRO A 116 8.17 9.25 14.32
C PRO A 116 7.59 7.85 14.07
N PRO A 117 7.22 7.10 15.13
CA PRO A 117 6.63 5.78 14.97
C PRO A 117 5.26 5.89 14.30
N CYS A 118 4.85 4.85 13.56
CA CYS A 118 3.51 4.80 13.00
C CYS A 118 2.46 4.93 14.12
N PRO A 119 1.48 5.83 13.99
CA PRO A 119 0.32 5.86 14.88
C PRO A 119 -0.34 4.48 14.90
N TRP A 120 -0.88 4.08 16.05
CA TRP A 120 -1.66 2.85 16.16
C TRP A 120 -2.54 2.89 17.40
N ASP A 121 -3.68 2.21 17.32
CA ASP A 121 -4.53 1.89 18.45
C ASP A 121 -4.27 0.41 18.86
N PRO A 122 -3.71 0.17 20.06
CA PRO A 122 -3.45 -1.17 20.55
C PRO A 122 -4.70 -2.05 20.69
N GLU A 123 -5.85 -1.48 21.07
CA GLU A 123 -7.09 -2.23 21.27
C GLU A 123 -7.61 -2.74 19.91
N ASP A 124 -7.62 -1.85 18.92
CA ASP A 124 -8.01 -2.18 17.57
C ASP A 124 -7.10 -3.23 16.94
N CYS A 125 -5.77 -3.09 17.10
CA CYS A 125 -4.80 -4.05 16.59
C CYS A 125 -4.94 -5.43 17.26
N VAL A 126 -5.16 -5.48 18.58
CA VAL A 126 -5.40 -6.75 19.30
C VAL A 126 -6.72 -7.39 18.88
N ARG A 127 -7.77 -6.59 18.68
CA ARG A 127 -9.08 -7.07 18.23
C ARG A 127 -8.97 -7.73 16.85
N VAL A 128 -8.33 -7.08 15.89
CA VAL A 128 -8.22 -7.64 14.53
C VAL A 128 -7.27 -8.83 14.43
N ALA A 129 -6.20 -8.85 15.23
CA ALA A 129 -5.30 -10.00 15.28
C ALA A 129 -6.00 -11.25 15.82
N LYS A 130 -6.99 -11.09 16.72
CA LYS A 130 -7.79 -12.21 17.24
C LYS A 130 -8.79 -12.73 16.22
N SER A 131 -9.46 -11.84 15.47
CA SER A 131 -10.45 -12.25 14.46
C SER A 131 -9.87 -13.02 13.27
N TYR A 132 -8.55 -13.02 13.09
CA TYR A 132 -7.90 -13.81 12.03
C TYR A 132 -7.69 -15.29 12.43
N ASN A 133 -7.72 -15.60 13.73
CA ASN A 133 -7.47 -16.95 14.26
C ASN A 133 -8.76 -17.76 14.54
N ASP A 134 -9.94 -17.19 14.25
CA ASP A 134 -11.26 -17.83 14.34
C ASP A 134 -11.81 -18.16 12.95
#